data_AF-A0A374VX27-F1
#
_entry.id   AF-A0A374VX27-F1
#
_cell.length_a   1.000
_cell.length_b   1.000
_cell.length_c   1.000
_cell.angle_alpha   90.00
_cell.angle_beta   90.00
_cell.angle_gamma   90.00
#
_symmetry.space_group_name_H-M   'P 1'
#
loop_
_entity.id
_entity.type
_entity.pdbx_description
1 polymer ?
#
loop_
_entity_poly.entity_id
_entity_poly.type
_entity_poly.pdbx_seq_one_letter_code
_entity_poly.pdbx_strand_id
1 'polypeptide(L)'
;MTLLEECLDVLKKYSIIEDKELEEQVLSNLKSTFYGKIDFSKYADAHEINFEEIRQLSDESEYYVIWDNAAIPIIKCNIEDILDNIYDVLAVSFDTWLISTDMKRIIEFYHEGSITTAKII
;
A
#
# COMPACT_ATOMS: atom_id res chain seq x y z
N MET A 1 7.07 21.91 1.39
CA MET A 1 7.12 20.77 0.46
C MET A 1 7.94 19.67 1.08
N THR A 2 7.21 18.78 1.76
CA THR A 2 7.65 17.44 2.12
C THR A 2 7.35 16.50 0.95
N LEU A 3 7.98 15.32 0.92
CA LEU A 3 7.69 14.30 -0.11
C LEU A 3 6.22 13.85 -0.08
N LEU A 4 5.60 13.86 1.11
CA LEU A 4 4.17 13.63 1.23
C LEU A 4 3.34 14.71 0.51
N GLU A 5 3.67 16.00 0.70
CA GLU A 5 2.96 17.10 0.02
C GLU A 5 3.10 16.97 -1.51
N GLU A 6 4.30 16.63 -2.01
CA GLU A 6 4.56 16.41 -3.44
C GLU A 6 3.73 15.24 -4.00
N CYS A 7 3.69 14.12 -3.27
CA CYS A 7 2.86 12.97 -3.61
C CYS A 7 1.37 13.31 -3.65
N LEU A 8 0.85 14.01 -2.62
CA LEU A 8 -0.56 14.37 -2.57
C LEU A 8 -0.95 15.38 -3.66
N ASP A 9 -0.03 16.25 -4.09
CA ASP A 9 -0.27 17.22 -5.16
C ASP A 9 -0.44 16.58 -6.55
N VAL A 10 0.17 15.40 -6.78
CA VAL A 10 0.08 14.68 -8.07
C VAL A 10 -1.08 13.67 -8.13
N LEU A 11 -1.56 13.19 -6.97
CA LEU A 11 -2.72 12.32 -6.89
C LEU A 11 -4.01 13.10 -7.18
N LYS A 12 -4.69 12.76 -8.27
CA LYS A 12 -5.92 13.43 -8.74
C LYS A 12 -7.04 13.39 -7.70
N LYS A 13 -7.21 12.24 -7.04
CA LYS A 13 -8.27 12.06 -6.03
C LYS A 13 -7.83 11.06 -4.96
N TYR A 14 -7.67 11.55 -3.74
CA TYR A 14 -7.44 10.74 -2.56
C TYR A 14 -8.36 11.15 -1.41
N SER A 15 -8.43 10.33 -0.37
CA SER A 15 -9.08 10.65 0.89
C SER A 15 -8.20 10.19 2.04
N ILE A 16 -7.91 11.07 2.99
CA ILE A 16 -7.21 10.71 4.21
C ILE A 16 -8.16 9.89 5.10
N ILE A 17 -7.65 8.79 5.66
CA ILE A 17 -8.41 7.97 6.62
C ILE A 17 -8.32 8.63 7.99
N GLU A 18 -9.45 9.19 8.45
CA GLU A 18 -9.58 9.80 9.78
C GLU A 18 -10.34 8.90 10.77
N ASP A 19 -11.00 7.86 10.26
CA ASP A 19 -11.69 6.85 11.07
C ASP A 19 -10.65 5.92 11.70
N LYS A 20 -10.49 6.03 13.02
CA LYS A 20 -9.53 5.25 13.79
C LYS A 20 -9.82 3.76 13.79
N GLU A 21 -11.09 3.36 13.78
CA GLU A 21 -11.43 1.94 13.75
C GLU A 21 -11.03 1.34 12.41
N LEU A 22 -11.29 2.08 11.32
CA LEU A 22 -10.85 1.68 9.98
C LEU A 22 -9.31 1.68 9.87
N GLU A 23 -8.64 2.70 10.39
CA GLU A 23 -7.18 2.79 10.41
C GLU A 23 -6.57 1.57 11.13
N GLU A 24 -7.07 1.24 12.33
CA GLU A 24 -6.64 0.06 13.08
C GLU A 24 -6.92 -1.24 12.31
N GLN A 25 -8.07 -1.37 11.65
CA GLN A 25 -8.39 -2.53 10.81
C GLN A 25 -7.39 -2.67 9.64
N VAL A 26 -7.11 -1.59 8.91
CA VAL A 26 -6.12 -1.60 7.81
C VAL A 26 -4.74 -1.98 8.34
N LEU A 27 -4.28 -1.36 9.42
CA LEU A 27 -2.96 -1.64 10.01
C LEU A 27 -2.85 -3.07 10.57
N SER A 28 -3.94 -3.63 11.11
CA SER A 28 -3.94 -5.02 11.62
C SER A 28 -3.68 -6.06 10.52
N ASN A 29 -3.90 -5.69 9.25
CA ASN A 29 -3.58 -6.51 8.09
C ASN A 29 -2.10 -6.45 7.70
N LEU A 30 -1.28 -5.58 8.29
CA LEU A 30 0.18 -5.58 8.16
C LEU A 30 0.79 -6.52 9.20
N LYS A 31 0.58 -7.83 9.03
CA LYS A 31 1.10 -8.89 9.91
C LYS A 31 2.62 -9.01 9.72
N SER A 32 3.37 -8.04 10.21
CA SER A 32 4.82 -7.92 10.02
C SER A 32 5.62 -8.87 10.92
N THR A 33 6.86 -9.10 10.51
CA THR A 33 7.92 -9.75 11.29
C THR A 33 8.54 -8.76 12.27
N PHE A 34 9.36 -9.25 13.21
CA PHE A 34 10.07 -8.40 14.17
C PHE A 34 11.02 -7.36 13.52
N TYR A 35 11.40 -7.56 12.25
CA TYR A 35 12.27 -6.67 11.49
C TYR A 35 11.52 -5.86 10.41
N GLY A 36 10.21 -5.70 10.53
CA GLY A 36 9.42 -4.71 9.78
C GLY A 36 8.85 -5.18 8.44
N LYS A 37 9.33 -6.29 7.88
CA LYS A 37 8.80 -6.88 6.63
C LYS A 37 7.52 -7.66 6.86
N ILE A 38 6.58 -7.70 5.90
CA ILE A 38 5.41 -8.57 5.97
C ILE A 38 5.81 -10.05 6.14
N ASP A 39 5.18 -10.73 7.09
CA ASP A 39 5.30 -12.16 7.25
C ASP A 39 4.34 -12.87 6.28
N PHE A 40 4.78 -13.05 5.03
CA PHE A 40 3.97 -13.66 3.98
C PHE A 40 3.51 -15.09 4.28
N SER A 41 4.09 -15.77 5.28
CA SER A 41 3.59 -17.08 5.75
C SER A 41 2.18 -17.00 6.35
N LYS A 42 1.72 -15.80 6.73
CA LYS A 42 0.38 -15.53 7.29
C LYS A 42 -0.67 -15.14 6.25
N TYR A 43 -0.32 -15.23 4.97
CA TYR A 43 -1.17 -14.85 3.83
C TYR A 43 -1.25 -16.04 2.86
N ALA A 44 -2.31 -16.07 2.07
CA ALA A 44 -2.45 -17.07 1.02
C ALA A 44 -1.85 -16.54 -0.29
N ASP A 45 -1.38 -17.44 -1.16
CA ASP A 45 -1.01 -17.10 -2.54
C ASP A 45 0.06 -16.00 -2.64
N ALA A 46 1.02 -15.98 -1.70
CA ALA A 46 2.09 -15.01 -1.69
C ALA A 46 3.13 -15.31 -2.77
N HIS A 47 3.39 -14.36 -3.64
CA HIS A 47 4.42 -14.46 -4.69
C HIS A 47 4.91 -13.08 -5.13
N GLU A 48 6.17 -13.05 -5.57
CA GLU A 48 6.76 -11.85 -6.18
C GLU A 48 6.16 -11.61 -7.56
N ILE A 49 5.96 -10.35 -7.90
CA ILE A 49 5.38 -9.89 -9.16
C ILE A 49 6.21 -8.73 -9.71
N ASN A 50 6.06 -8.46 -11.01
CA ASN A 50 6.55 -7.23 -11.60
C ASN A 50 5.51 -6.11 -11.51
N PHE A 51 5.98 -4.87 -11.65
CA PHE A 51 5.12 -3.68 -11.60
C PHE A 51 3.94 -3.74 -12.61
N GLU A 52 4.20 -4.22 -13.83
CA GLU A 52 3.18 -4.34 -14.89
C GLU A 52 2.05 -5.33 -14.55
N GLU A 53 2.31 -6.29 -13.65
CA GLU A 53 1.32 -7.29 -13.26
C GLU A 53 0.27 -6.70 -12.33
N ILE A 54 0.57 -5.61 -11.61
CA ILE A 54 -0.34 -5.03 -10.61
C ILE A 54 -1.69 -4.61 -11.22
N ARG A 55 -1.69 -4.06 -12.44
CA ARG A 55 -2.93 -3.68 -13.15
C ARG A 55 -3.82 -4.87 -13.46
N GLN A 56 -3.26 -6.07 -13.55
CA GLN A 56 -3.98 -7.31 -13.83
C GLN A 56 -4.55 -7.97 -12.56
N LEU A 57 -4.09 -7.55 -11.38
CA LEU A 57 -4.50 -8.10 -10.08
C LEU A 57 -5.78 -7.46 -9.52
N SER A 58 -6.17 -6.31 -10.08
CA SER A 58 -7.11 -5.38 -9.47
C SER A 58 -8.55 -5.67 -9.91
N ASP A 59 -9.23 -6.54 -9.15
CA ASP A 59 -10.71 -6.60 -9.18
C ASP A 59 -11.34 -5.36 -8.52
N GLU A 60 -10.56 -4.64 -7.70
CA GLU A 60 -10.94 -3.41 -7.01
C GLU A 60 -10.19 -2.20 -7.57
N SER A 61 -10.90 -1.07 -7.65
CA SER A 61 -10.34 0.16 -8.21
C SER A 61 -9.66 1.06 -7.18
N GLU A 62 -9.90 0.85 -5.88
CA GLU A 62 -9.37 1.69 -4.80
C GLU A 62 -8.55 0.86 -3.82
N TYR A 63 -7.47 1.46 -3.34
CA TYR A 63 -6.55 0.87 -2.37
C TYR A 63 -6.24 1.87 -1.27
N TYR A 64 -6.00 1.35 -0.07
CA TYR A 64 -5.30 2.06 0.99
C TYR A 64 -3.81 2.07 0.69
N VAL A 65 -3.18 3.24 0.76
CA VAL A 65 -1.73 3.42 0.69
C VAL A 65 -1.23 3.63 2.11
N ILE A 66 -0.30 2.78 2.54
CA ILE A 66 0.32 2.82 3.87
C ILE A 66 1.83 2.95 3.69
N TRP A 67 2.46 3.77 4.53
CA TRP A 67 3.91 3.94 4.60
C TRP A 67 4.43 3.49 5.96
N ASP A 68 5.71 3.15 6.05
CA ASP A 68 6.35 2.65 7.29
C ASP A 68 6.54 3.72 8.38
N ASN A 69 6.31 4.99 8.03
CA ASN A 69 6.33 6.09 8.98
C ASN A 69 4.93 6.36 9.55
N ALA A 70 4.71 6.00 10.82
CA ALA A 70 3.43 6.17 11.53
C ALA A 70 2.95 7.64 11.68
N ALA A 71 3.78 8.64 11.39
CA ALA A 71 3.36 10.04 11.35
C ALA A 71 2.67 10.43 10.02
N ILE A 72 2.76 9.57 9.00
CA ILE A 72 2.17 9.76 7.69
C ILE A 72 0.79 9.12 7.67
N PRO A 73 -0.28 9.85 7.27
CA PRO A 73 -1.62 9.32 7.29
C PRO A 73 -1.80 8.23 6.22
N ILE A 74 -2.67 7.26 6.51
CA ILE A 74 -3.18 6.34 5.48
C ILE A 74 -4.09 7.12 4.55
N ILE A 75 -3.92 6.94 3.24
CA ILE A 75 -4.83 7.48 2.24
C ILE A 75 -5.54 6.36 1.49
N LYS A 76 -6.77 6.61 1.06
CA LYS A 76 -7.46 5.82 0.05
C LYS A 76 -7.34 6.52 -1.30
N CYS A 77 -6.88 5.80 -2.32
CA CYS A 77 -6.73 6.35 -3.67
C CYS A 77 -7.02 5.28 -4.74
N ASN A 78 -7.30 5.72 -5.96
CA ASN A 78 -7.53 4.84 -7.09
C ASN A 78 -6.22 4.18 -7.54
N ILE A 79 -6.24 2.88 -7.85
CA ILE A 79 -5.03 2.14 -8.21
C ILE A 79 -4.34 2.66 -9.46
N GLU A 80 -5.07 3.10 -10.50
CA GLU A 80 -4.44 3.65 -11.70
C GLU A 80 -3.72 4.96 -11.37
N ASP A 81 -4.28 5.79 -10.51
CA ASP A 81 -3.67 7.06 -10.10
C ASP A 81 -2.43 6.85 -9.22
N ILE A 82 -2.46 5.84 -8.35
CA ILE A 82 -1.29 5.39 -7.57
C ILE A 82 -0.18 4.92 -8.51
N LEU A 83 -0.51 4.07 -9.49
CA LEU A 83 0.48 3.47 -10.40
C LEU A 83 1.04 4.50 -11.39
N ASP A 84 0.23 5.43 -11.87
CA ASP A 84 0.67 6.51 -12.76
C ASP A 84 1.66 7.46 -12.06
N ASN A 85 1.57 7.59 -10.73
CA ASN A 85 2.42 8.44 -9.89
C ASN A 85 3.29 7.64 -8.91
N ILE A 86 3.65 6.40 -9.26
CA ILE A 86 4.27 5.45 -8.31
C ILE A 86 5.59 5.97 -7.71
N TYR A 87 6.38 6.74 -8.47
CA TYR A 87 7.65 7.27 -7.96
C TYR A 87 7.46 8.27 -6.83
N ASP A 88 6.45 9.14 -6.93
CA ASP A 88 6.10 10.07 -5.86
C ASP A 88 5.56 9.31 -4.64
N VAL A 89 4.73 8.28 -4.87
CA VAL A 89 4.20 7.41 -3.80
C VAL A 89 5.31 6.68 -3.04
N LEU A 90 6.27 6.08 -3.75
CA LEU A 90 7.39 5.35 -3.15
C LEU A 90 8.46 6.26 -2.55
N ALA A 91 8.53 7.53 -2.94
CA ALA A 91 9.48 8.47 -2.36
C ALA A 91 9.09 8.92 -0.93
N VAL A 92 7.82 8.82 -0.56
CA VAL A 92 7.30 9.31 0.72
C VAL A 92 7.98 8.65 1.94
N SER A 93 8.28 7.35 1.86
CA SER A 93 8.93 6.60 2.95
C SER A 93 9.63 5.33 2.40
N PHE A 94 10.34 4.57 3.23
CA PHE A 94 11.14 3.43 2.74
C PHE A 94 10.28 2.28 2.22
N ASP A 95 9.36 1.79 3.04
CA ASP A 95 8.47 0.69 2.66
C ASP A 95 7.05 1.23 2.45
N THR A 96 6.39 0.72 1.41
CA THR A 96 5.02 1.10 1.06
C THR A 96 4.17 -0.15 0.86
N TRP A 97 2.96 -0.13 1.42
CA TRP A 97 1.98 -1.18 1.25
C TRP A 97 0.70 -0.65 0.62
N LEU A 98 0.14 -1.44 -0.29
CA LEU A 98 -1.21 -1.22 -0.81
C LEU A 98 -2.12 -2.33 -0.29
N ILE A 99 -3.26 -1.96 0.27
CA ILE A 99 -4.30 -2.91 0.69
C ILE A 99 -5.59 -2.59 -0.06
N SER A 100 -6.20 -3.56 -0.72
CA SER A 100 -7.48 -3.35 -1.41
C SER A 100 -8.56 -2.93 -0.41
N THR A 101 -9.52 -2.11 -0.81
CA THR A 101 -10.54 -1.59 0.12
C THR A 101 -11.44 -2.66 0.73
N ASP A 102 -11.55 -3.82 0.08
CA ASP A 102 -12.24 -4.99 0.61
C ASP A 102 -11.37 -5.85 1.55
N MET A 103 -10.13 -5.41 1.82
CA MET A 103 -9.11 -6.05 2.65
C MET A 103 -8.83 -7.51 2.26
N LYS A 104 -8.92 -7.85 0.97
CA LYS A 104 -8.61 -9.20 0.47
C LYS A 104 -7.23 -9.34 -0.14
N ARG A 105 -6.60 -8.23 -0.56
CA ARG A 105 -5.29 -8.24 -1.19
C ARG A 105 -4.36 -7.25 -0.52
N ILE A 106 -3.10 -7.66 -0.43
CA ILE A 106 -1.99 -6.79 -0.06
C ILE A 106 -0.92 -6.83 -1.14
N ILE A 107 -0.26 -5.70 -1.34
CA ILE A 107 0.92 -5.54 -2.19
C ILE A 107 1.97 -4.80 -1.35
N GLU A 108 3.16 -5.39 -1.22
CA GLU A 108 4.32 -4.76 -0.58
C GLU A 108 5.27 -4.29 -1.67
N PHE A 109 5.62 -3.00 -1.62
CA PHE A 109 6.79 -2.43 -2.28
C PHE A 109 7.89 -2.33 -1.24
N TYR A 110 8.80 -3.31 -1.27
CA TYR A 110 9.90 -3.37 -0.33
C TYR A 110 11.04 -2.46 -0.81
N HIS A 111 11.69 -1.75 0.11
CA HIS A 111 12.75 -0.78 -0.22
C HIS A 111 13.96 -1.38 -0.98
N GLU A 112 14.17 -2.70 -0.92
CA GLU A 112 15.20 -3.39 -1.72
C GLU A 112 14.78 -3.67 -3.18
N GLY A 113 13.56 -3.27 -3.57
CA GLY A 113 13.07 -3.27 -4.95
C GLY A 113 12.14 -4.44 -5.32
N SER A 114 11.91 -5.39 -4.42
CA SER A 114 10.96 -6.48 -4.67
C SER A 114 9.52 -6.02 -4.48
N ILE A 115 8.62 -6.46 -5.37
CA ILE A 115 7.17 -6.26 -5.24
C ILE A 115 6.53 -7.61 -4.97
N THR A 116 5.83 -7.75 -3.85
CA THR A 116 5.17 -9.02 -3.48
C THR A 116 3.68 -8.80 -3.28
N THR A 117 2.84 -9.66 -3.84
CA THR A 117 1.39 -9.67 -3.57
C THR A 117 0.98 -10.91 -2.80
N ALA A 118 -0.07 -10.81 -2.00
CA ALA A 118 -0.70 -11.94 -1.34
C ALA A 118 -2.19 -11.69 -1.08
N LYS A 119 -2.93 -12.76 -0.78
CA LYS A 119 -4.32 -12.72 -0.33
C LYS A 119 -4.39 -12.72 1.20
N ILE A 120 -5.17 -11.80 1.75
CA ILE A 120 -5.46 -11.70 3.18
C ILE A 120 -6.45 -12.81 3.57
N ILE A 121 -6.19 -13.46 4.71
CA ILE A 121 -6.97 -14.57 5.30
C ILE A 121 -7.46 -14.24 6.70
#